data_AF-A0AA37SKI3-F1
#
_entry.id   AF-A0AA37SKI3-F1
#
_cell.length_a   1.000
_cell.length_b   1.000
_cell.length_c   1.000
_cell.angle_alpha   90.00
_cell.angle_beta   90.00
_cell.angle_gamma   90.00
#
_symmetry.space_group_name_H-M   'P 1'
#
loop_
_entity.id
_entity.type
_entity.pdbx_description
1 polymer ?
#
loop_
_entity_poly.entity_id
_entity_poly.type
_entity_poly.pdbx_seq_one_letter_code
_entity_poly.pdbx_strand_id
1 'polypeptide(L)'
;MQIPVHKTSVMQAMQSAVARGYTWHVSGVVSAEKLLALEEKFAERYDIGLSRWQRCRQRQKGAAGVRFFAYPEQGTTRFLWWLLFTDGENAAFQREHGRRQVSDKYGRLSWGTEFELAQLPSLKAKPTWSWRMTRERVQEWQGEIKAAIRTTRSDDAIKAVMARLVRLPGFKGVRQQVFELHGFAKKDWGRIRRKANSWKPPARPGYVRFRSDEAVSAARVVQRLLMGQEPFGTDPVISKQERPEEERMAVVNEDRKTGLPIPRGRDACRVLLIRETEQIQTFIAERWSYESIRLWLFDRYGKAFDIPLPAFRERVRRALQVKAAPVLKETSKTTIQPAPIVEQAEEKKNEQPEKKRHLTWEEKRAGRFPGNGTTVVHNSKPNRDELY
;
A
#
# COMPACT_ATOMS: atom_id res chain seq x y z
N MET A 1 19.39 -4.11 1.52
CA MET A 1 17.94 -3.76 1.50
C MET A 1 17.51 -3.43 0.08
N GLN A 2 16.20 -3.34 -0.17
CA GLN A 2 15.65 -2.89 -1.46
C GLN A 2 15.13 -1.46 -1.34
N ILE A 3 15.54 -0.59 -2.26
CA ILE A 3 15.14 0.82 -2.33
C ILE A 3 14.16 0.97 -3.51
N PRO A 4 12.88 1.32 -3.25
CA PRO A 4 11.94 1.65 -4.32
C PRO A 4 12.46 2.78 -5.20
N VAL A 5 12.27 2.67 -6.51
CA VAL A 5 12.73 3.67 -7.50
C VAL A 5 12.07 5.03 -7.28
N HIS A 6 10.82 5.05 -6.81
CA HIS A 6 10.07 6.29 -6.61
C HIS A 6 10.04 6.71 -5.13
N LYS A 7 10.37 7.98 -4.85
CA LYS A 7 10.28 8.55 -3.50
C LYS A 7 8.91 8.37 -2.85
N THR A 8 7.85 8.50 -3.63
CA THR A 8 6.46 8.36 -3.16
C THR A 8 6.17 6.98 -2.60
N SER A 9 6.84 5.95 -3.10
CA SER A 9 6.69 4.57 -2.65
C SER A 9 7.31 4.37 -1.27
N VAL A 10 8.50 4.94 -1.03
CA VAL A 10 9.11 4.95 0.31
C VAL A 10 8.26 5.72 1.30
N MET A 11 7.83 6.93 0.91
CA MET A 11 6.92 7.74 1.72
C MET A 11 5.63 6.97 2.06
N GLN A 12 5.03 6.26 1.10
CA GLN A 12 3.85 5.44 1.34
C GLN A 12 4.15 4.27 2.29
N ALA A 13 5.28 3.58 2.11
CA ALA A 13 5.68 2.47 2.96
C ALA A 13 5.95 2.90 4.41
N MET A 14 6.51 4.10 4.61
CA MET A 14 6.69 4.75 5.92
C MET A 14 5.33 5.12 6.53
N GLN A 15 4.45 5.78 5.78
CA GLN A 15 3.09 6.11 6.23
C GLN A 15 2.32 4.85 6.66
N SER A 16 2.42 3.77 5.88
CA SER A 16 1.82 2.47 6.22
C SER A 16 2.50 1.78 7.41
N ALA A 17 3.79 2.04 7.68
CA ALA A 17 4.44 1.55 8.89
C ALA A 17 3.86 2.26 10.12
N VAL A 18 3.81 3.59 10.09
CA VAL A 18 3.27 4.41 11.19
C VAL A 18 1.81 4.03 11.49
N ALA A 19 0.99 3.85 10.45
CA ALA A 19 -0.40 3.41 10.61
C ALA A 19 -0.54 2.01 11.26
N ARG A 20 0.50 1.17 11.19
CA ARG A 20 0.56 -0.17 11.80
C ARG A 20 1.20 -0.20 13.19
N GLY A 21 1.42 0.97 13.80
CA GLY A 21 1.91 1.09 15.17
C GLY A 21 3.42 1.36 15.30
N TYR A 22 4.10 1.73 14.22
CA TYR A 22 5.48 2.22 14.33
C TYR A 22 5.46 3.70 14.76
N THR A 23 5.41 3.92 16.06
CA THR A 23 5.13 5.20 16.72
C THR A 23 6.38 6.02 17.02
N TRP A 24 7.56 5.39 17.04
CA TRP A 24 8.84 6.03 17.30
C TRP A 24 9.70 6.05 16.06
N HIS A 25 10.54 7.07 15.92
CA HIS A 25 11.51 7.15 14.84
C HIS A 25 12.80 7.85 15.24
N VAL A 26 13.86 7.50 14.50
CA VAL A 26 15.13 8.22 14.41
C VAL A 26 15.41 8.41 12.92
N SER A 27 15.97 9.55 12.55
CA SER A 27 16.29 9.85 11.16
C SER A 27 17.59 10.63 11.07
N GLY A 28 18.20 10.60 9.89
CA GLY A 28 19.42 11.33 9.63
C GLY A 28 19.83 11.28 8.17
N VAL A 29 21.05 11.75 7.94
CA VAL A 29 21.69 11.75 6.62
C VAL A 29 22.98 10.95 6.72
N VAL A 30 23.29 10.17 5.69
CA VAL A 30 24.51 9.37 5.60
C VAL A 30 25.12 9.48 4.20
N SER A 31 26.44 9.41 4.07
CA SER A 31 27.08 9.34 2.75
C SER A 31 26.83 7.97 2.10
N ALA A 32 26.87 7.92 0.76
CA ALA A 32 26.71 6.68 0.01
C ALA A 32 27.69 5.58 0.47
N GLU A 33 28.94 5.94 0.73
CA GLU A 33 30.00 5.04 1.22
C GLU A 33 29.64 4.33 2.52
N LYS A 34 28.90 5.01 3.41
CA LYS A 34 28.59 4.53 4.76
C LYS A 34 27.24 3.84 4.85
N LEU A 35 26.41 3.89 3.80
CA LEU A 35 25.05 3.36 3.84
C LEU A 35 25.02 1.85 4.09
N LEU A 36 25.88 1.09 3.42
CA LEU A 36 25.88 -0.37 3.55
C LEU A 36 26.37 -0.82 4.93
N ALA A 37 27.41 -0.17 5.45
CA ALA A 37 27.87 -0.40 6.82
C ALA A 37 26.79 -0.02 7.87
N LEU A 38 26.04 1.07 7.61
CA LEU A 38 24.90 1.44 8.46
C LEU A 38 23.79 0.39 8.41
N GLU A 39 23.48 -0.13 7.23
CA GLU A 39 22.51 -1.22 7.07
C GLU A 39 22.93 -2.46 7.86
N GLU A 40 24.18 -2.88 7.73
CA GLU A 40 24.74 -4.04 8.43
C GLU A 40 24.69 -3.86 9.96
N LYS A 41 25.13 -2.68 10.46
CA LYS A 41 25.02 -2.32 11.88
C LYS A 41 23.59 -2.47 12.39
N PHE A 42 22.60 -2.00 11.62
CA PHE A 42 21.20 -2.09 12.00
C PHE A 42 20.62 -3.50 11.85
N ALA A 43 21.11 -4.30 10.89
CA ALA A 43 20.71 -5.68 10.71
C ALA A 43 21.16 -6.53 11.89
N GLU A 44 22.41 -6.38 12.31
CA GLU A 44 23.01 -7.10 13.43
C GLU A 44 22.37 -6.71 14.77
N ARG A 45 22.14 -5.40 15.00
CA ARG A 45 21.73 -4.91 16.32
C ARG A 45 20.23 -4.86 16.53
N TYR A 46 19.45 -4.64 15.46
CA TYR A 46 18.03 -4.26 15.54
C TYR A 46 17.12 -5.14 14.68
N ASP A 47 17.64 -6.23 14.10
CA ASP A 47 16.85 -7.21 13.36
C ASP A 47 16.05 -6.61 12.17
N ILE A 48 16.59 -5.59 11.49
CA ILE A 48 15.87 -4.92 10.39
C ILE A 48 15.60 -5.83 9.19
N GLY A 49 16.31 -6.97 9.10
CA GLY A 49 16.16 -7.98 8.06
C GLY A 49 14.95 -8.91 8.23
N LEU A 50 14.20 -8.81 9.33
CA LEU A 50 13.10 -9.71 9.60
C LEU A 50 11.93 -9.56 8.61
N SER A 51 11.44 -10.71 8.15
CA SER A 51 10.23 -10.80 7.36
C SER A 51 9.02 -10.23 8.11
N ARG A 52 7.98 -9.89 7.36
CA ARG A 52 6.71 -9.41 7.92
C ARG A 52 6.15 -10.34 9.01
N TRP A 53 6.21 -11.65 8.78
CA TRP A 53 5.69 -12.66 9.70
C TRP A 53 6.53 -12.78 10.97
N GLN A 54 7.86 -12.73 10.83
CA GLN A 54 8.76 -12.72 11.98
C GLN A 54 8.54 -11.48 12.86
N ARG A 55 8.40 -10.29 12.24
CA ARG A 55 8.05 -9.06 12.98
C ARG A 55 6.67 -9.10 13.63
N CYS A 56 5.70 -9.80 13.02
CA CYS A 56 4.40 -10.02 13.65
C CYS A 56 4.54 -10.88 14.91
N ARG A 57 5.27 -12.00 14.78
CA ARG A 57 5.52 -12.93 15.90
C ARG A 57 6.34 -12.28 17.02
N GLN A 58 7.35 -11.46 16.72
CA GLN A 58 8.10 -10.72 17.73
C GLN A 58 7.22 -9.74 18.50
N ARG A 59 6.35 -8.99 17.81
CA ARG A 59 5.41 -8.07 18.46
C ARG A 59 4.40 -8.79 19.36
N GLN A 60 3.92 -9.97 18.95
CA GLN A 60 3.07 -10.81 19.81
C GLN A 60 3.79 -11.29 21.08
N LYS A 61 5.12 -11.36 21.06
CA LYS A 61 5.97 -11.69 22.22
C LYS A 61 6.41 -10.45 23.02
N GLY A 62 5.88 -9.26 22.71
CA GLY A 62 6.24 -8.01 23.40
C GLY A 62 7.54 -7.34 22.91
N ALA A 63 8.22 -7.91 21.92
CA ALA A 63 9.42 -7.31 21.35
C ALA A 63 9.07 -6.20 20.33
N ALA A 64 9.84 -5.12 20.35
CA ALA A 64 9.65 -4.00 19.44
C ALA A 64 10.10 -4.37 18.02
N GLY A 65 9.20 -4.18 17.06
CA GLY A 65 9.50 -4.36 15.65
C GLY A 65 10.21 -3.14 15.08
N VAL A 66 11.23 -3.36 14.24
CA VAL A 66 12.02 -2.29 13.62
C VAL A 66 11.86 -2.30 12.11
N ARG A 67 11.86 -1.11 11.50
CA ARG A 67 11.94 -0.94 10.05
C ARG A 67 12.94 0.13 9.69
N PHE A 68 13.84 -0.23 8.79
CA PHE A 68 14.78 0.68 8.19
C PHE A 68 14.32 1.10 6.78
N PHE A 69 14.45 2.38 6.48
CA PHE A 69 14.21 2.97 5.18
C PHE A 69 15.38 3.89 4.85
N ALA A 70 15.78 3.92 3.59
CA ALA A 70 16.70 4.92 3.07
C ALA A 70 16.32 5.30 1.65
N TYR A 71 16.66 6.53 1.26
CA TYR A 71 16.45 7.00 -0.10
C TYR A 71 17.52 8.04 -0.47
N PRO A 72 18.07 8.00 -1.70
CA PRO A 72 19.08 8.95 -2.12
C PRO A 72 18.51 10.37 -2.22
N GLU A 73 19.25 11.34 -1.70
CA GLU A 73 18.92 12.75 -1.85
C GLU A 73 19.24 13.21 -3.28
N GLN A 74 18.36 14.03 -3.86
CA GLN A 74 18.49 14.42 -5.26
C GLN A 74 19.72 15.31 -5.47
N GLY A 75 20.54 14.96 -6.48
CA GLY A 75 21.72 15.75 -6.85
C GLY A 75 22.89 15.64 -5.87
N THR A 76 22.87 14.70 -4.93
CA THR A 76 23.95 14.52 -3.95
C THR A 76 24.38 13.05 -3.85
N THR A 77 25.51 12.79 -3.20
CA THR A 77 26.00 11.44 -2.85
C THR A 77 25.57 11.02 -1.45
N ARG A 78 24.43 11.54 -0.98
CA ARG A 78 23.90 11.31 0.37
C ARG A 78 22.57 10.58 0.33
N PHE A 79 22.28 9.89 1.42
CA PHE A 79 21.01 9.23 1.67
C PHE A 79 20.34 9.84 2.89
N LEU A 80 19.05 10.12 2.72
CA LEU A 80 18.15 10.29 3.85
C LEU A 80 17.81 8.90 4.39
N TRP A 81 17.86 8.72 5.70
CA TRP A 81 17.53 7.45 6.32
C TRP A 81 16.59 7.62 7.51
N TRP A 82 15.77 6.59 7.75
CA TRP A 82 14.78 6.53 8.81
C TRP A 82 14.74 5.15 9.44
N LEU A 83 14.81 5.10 10.75
CA LEU A 83 14.62 3.91 11.55
C LEU A 83 13.34 4.09 12.37
N LEU A 84 12.36 3.24 12.13
CA LEU A 84 11.04 3.28 12.76
C LEU A 84 10.89 2.09 13.71
N PHE A 85 10.27 2.33 14.87
CA PHE A 85 10.08 1.33 15.91
C PHE A 85 8.62 1.29 16.36
N THR A 86 8.12 0.10 16.68
CA THR A 86 6.93 -0.05 17.51
C THR A 86 7.30 0.11 18.98
N ASP A 87 6.30 0.23 19.84
CA ASP A 87 6.47 -0.01 21.26
C ASP A 87 6.89 -1.49 21.50
N GLY A 88 7.60 -1.73 22.61
CA GLY A 88 8.12 -3.04 23.01
C GLY A 88 9.60 -3.04 23.36
N GLU A 89 10.11 -4.18 23.82
CA GLU A 89 11.53 -4.35 24.14
C GLU A 89 12.37 -4.49 22.87
N ASN A 90 13.39 -3.64 22.71
CA ASN A 90 14.39 -3.78 21.66
C ASN A 90 15.68 -3.05 22.08
N ALA A 91 16.84 -3.62 21.76
CA ALA A 91 18.14 -2.99 22.01
C ALA A 91 18.27 -1.60 21.38
N ALA A 92 17.56 -1.33 20.27
CA ALA A 92 17.48 -0.02 19.64
C ALA A 92 16.91 1.05 20.58
N PHE A 93 15.90 0.67 21.38
CA PHE A 93 15.25 1.58 22.32
C PHE A 93 16.16 1.94 23.50
N GLN A 94 17.23 1.19 23.75
CA GLN A 94 18.21 1.55 24.78
C GLN A 94 19.40 2.31 24.18
N ARG A 95 19.78 2.02 22.94
CA ARG A 95 21.03 2.50 22.34
C ARG A 95 20.91 3.72 21.44
N GLU A 96 19.80 3.90 20.73
CA GLU A 96 19.65 5.00 19.77
C GLU A 96 19.13 6.26 20.47
N HIS A 97 19.96 7.29 20.57
CA HIS A 97 19.61 8.55 21.24
C HIS A 97 18.78 9.45 20.30
N GLY A 98 17.96 10.35 20.86
CA GLY A 98 17.19 11.32 20.05
C GLY A 98 15.95 10.76 19.36
N ARG A 99 15.39 9.63 19.87
CA ARG A 99 14.11 9.08 19.41
C ARG A 99 12.99 10.09 19.60
N ARG A 100 12.14 10.21 18.58
CA ARG A 100 10.96 11.09 18.62
C ARG A 100 9.71 10.29 18.32
N GLN A 101 8.61 10.72 18.93
CA GLN A 101 7.31 10.14 18.62
C GLN A 101 6.76 10.79 17.35
N VAL A 102 6.20 10.00 16.44
CA VAL A 102 5.69 10.50 15.15
C VAL A 102 4.52 11.49 15.34
N SER A 103 3.80 11.38 16.45
CA SER A 103 2.71 12.29 16.85
C SER A 103 3.20 13.64 17.38
N ASP A 104 4.45 13.73 17.86
CA ASP A 104 4.99 14.96 18.40
C ASP A 104 5.04 16.05 17.33
N LYS A 105 4.56 17.25 17.67
CA LYS A 105 4.49 18.40 16.77
C LYS A 105 5.88 18.92 16.42
N TYR A 106 6.84 18.84 17.33
CA TYR A 106 8.20 19.36 17.16
C TYR A 106 9.18 18.30 16.62
N GLY A 107 8.75 17.04 16.65
CA GLY A 107 9.55 15.88 16.28
C GLY A 107 8.94 15.00 15.20
N ARG A 108 8.12 15.57 14.30
CA ARG A 108 7.43 14.80 13.25
C ARG A 108 8.43 14.05 12.37
N LEU A 109 8.00 12.88 11.90
CA LEU A 109 8.71 12.15 10.86
C LEU A 109 8.72 12.99 9.58
N SER A 110 9.89 13.44 9.14
CA SER A 110 10.06 14.30 7.97
C SER A 110 10.74 13.59 6.81
N TRP A 111 10.43 14.03 5.59
CA TRP A 111 11.19 13.73 4.39
C TRP A 111 12.05 14.95 4.07
N GLY A 112 13.31 14.91 4.49
CA GLY A 112 14.19 16.09 4.42
C GLY A 112 13.55 17.29 5.11
N THR A 113 13.58 18.44 4.43
CA THR A 113 12.94 19.69 4.86
C THR A 113 11.59 19.95 4.16
N GLU A 114 11.22 19.12 3.18
CA GLU A 114 10.09 19.40 2.29
C GLU A 114 8.75 18.92 2.84
N PHE A 115 8.72 17.73 3.42
CA PHE A 115 7.49 17.08 3.87
C PHE A 115 7.58 16.56 5.28
N GLU A 116 6.44 16.51 5.96
CA GLU A 116 6.29 15.92 7.28
C GLU A 116 5.03 15.05 7.33
N LEU A 117 5.09 14.00 8.15
CA LEU A 117 3.95 13.12 8.38
C LEU A 117 3.11 13.67 9.53
N ALA A 118 1.81 13.85 9.27
CA ALA A 118 0.86 14.34 10.25
C ALA A 118 -0.46 13.56 10.21
N GLN A 119 -1.15 13.52 11.33
CA GLN A 119 -2.54 13.08 11.36
C GLN A 119 -3.41 14.19 10.81
N LEU A 120 -4.18 13.87 9.77
CA LEU A 120 -5.18 14.77 9.24
C LEU A 120 -6.54 14.45 9.86
N PRO A 121 -7.27 15.46 10.38
CA PRO A 121 -8.62 15.25 10.84
C PRO A 121 -9.50 14.78 9.67
N SER A 122 -10.52 14.00 9.99
CA SER A 122 -11.53 13.58 9.04
C SER A 122 -12.90 13.84 9.66
N LEU A 123 -13.78 14.50 8.91
CA LEU A 123 -15.13 14.85 9.37
C LEU A 123 -16.01 13.61 9.63
N LYS A 124 -15.69 12.48 8.98
CA LYS A 124 -16.52 11.26 8.98
C LYS A 124 -15.77 10.01 9.47
N ALA A 125 -14.49 10.12 9.82
CA ALA A 125 -13.65 8.96 10.12
C ALA A 125 -12.56 9.28 11.14
N LYS A 126 -11.85 8.25 11.59
CA LYS A 126 -10.68 8.42 12.46
C LYS A 126 -9.60 9.25 11.75
N PRO A 127 -8.81 10.05 12.50
CA PRO A 127 -7.65 10.74 11.95
C PRO A 127 -6.75 9.78 11.19
N THR A 128 -6.29 10.21 10.02
CA THR A 128 -5.47 9.37 9.14
C THR A 128 -4.10 10.01 8.94
N TRP A 129 -3.04 9.23 9.07
CA TRP A 129 -1.69 9.67 8.75
C TRP A 129 -1.57 10.00 7.26
N SER A 130 -1.02 11.16 6.95
CA SER A 130 -0.72 11.56 5.58
C SER A 130 0.45 12.53 5.55
N TRP A 131 1.22 12.48 4.47
CA TRP A 131 2.26 13.46 4.21
C TRP A 131 1.63 14.81 3.85
N ARG A 132 2.24 15.87 4.38
CA ARG A 132 2.00 17.26 4.04
C ARG A 132 3.34 17.98 3.88
N MET A 133 3.36 19.10 3.20
CA MET A 133 4.52 20.00 3.16
C MET A 133 4.76 20.62 4.53
N THR A 134 6.02 20.87 4.86
CA THR A 134 6.41 21.65 6.04
C THR A 134 5.89 23.09 5.93
N ARG A 135 5.79 23.78 7.07
CA ARG A 135 5.32 25.18 7.09
C ARG A 135 6.23 26.08 6.25
N GLU A 136 7.53 25.92 6.38
CA GLU A 136 8.54 26.65 5.62
C GLU A 136 8.34 26.43 4.12
N ARG A 137 8.17 25.17 3.69
CA ARG A 137 7.96 24.86 2.28
C ARG A 137 6.67 25.48 1.72
N VAL A 138 5.59 25.53 2.50
CA VAL A 138 4.35 26.23 2.10
C VAL A 138 4.59 27.74 1.97
N GLN A 139 5.36 28.34 2.86
CA GLN A 139 5.70 29.77 2.81
C GLN A 139 6.57 30.12 1.61
N GLU A 140 7.55 29.28 1.27
CA GLU A 140 8.33 29.40 0.04
C GLU A 140 7.43 29.39 -1.20
N TRP A 141 6.50 28.43 -1.29
CA TRP A 141 5.53 28.38 -2.39
C TRP A 141 4.67 29.65 -2.46
N GLN A 142 4.21 30.18 -1.33
CA GLN A 142 3.48 31.44 -1.30
C GLN A 142 4.35 32.61 -1.78
N GLY A 143 5.64 32.63 -1.43
CA GLY A 143 6.61 33.61 -1.89
C GLY A 143 6.81 33.55 -3.41
N GLU A 144 7.06 32.35 -3.95
CA GLU A 144 7.22 32.12 -5.39
C GLU A 144 5.96 32.51 -6.17
N ILE A 145 4.77 32.18 -5.67
CA ILE A 145 3.49 32.58 -6.29
C ILE A 145 3.37 34.11 -6.32
N LYS A 146 3.62 34.80 -5.19
CA LYS A 146 3.55 36.27 -5.12
C LYS A 146 4.53 36.90 -6.10
N ALA A 147 5.77 36.43 -6.13
CA ALA A 147 6.80 36.95 -7.02
C ALA A 147 6.41 36.75 -8.49
N ALA A 148 5.93 35.56 -8.86
CA ALA A 148 5.49 35.26 -10.21
C ALA A 148 4.32 36.14 -10.68
N ILE A 149 3.36 36.44 -9.80
CA ILE A 149 2.19 37.27 -10.12
C ILE A 149 2.54 38.76 -10.21
N ARG A 150 3.43 39.25 -9.31
CA ARG A 150 3.69 40.68 -9.12
C ARG A 150 4.83 41.23 -9.98
N THR A 151 5.89 40.45 -10.15
CA THR A 151 7.11 40.92 -10.83
C THR A 151 6.99 40.79 -12.34
N THR A 152 6.23 39.81 -12.81
CA THR A 152 6.17 39.47 -14.24
C THR A 152 4.86 39.91 -14.85
N ARG A 153 4.93 40.65 -15.97
CA ARG A 153 3.75 41.04 -16.75
C ARG A 153 3.18 39.88 -17.57
N SER A 154 4.03 38.90 -17.93
CA SER A 154 3.63 37.65 -18.60
C SER A 154 3.06 36.61 -17.62
N ASP A 155 2.32 35.65 -18.17
CA ASP A 155 1.64 34.58 -17.40
C ASP A 155 2.54 33.35 -17.21
N ASP A 156 3.70 33.32 -17.86
CA ASP A 156 4.50 32.10 -17.94
C ASP A 156 5.21 31.78 -16.63
N ALA A 157 5.57 32.81 -15.85
CA ALA A 157 6.12 32.63 -14.51
C ALA A 157 5.13 31.88 -13.59
N ILE A 158 3.86 32.27 -13.58
CA ILE A 158 2.86 31.60 -12.73
C ILE A 158 2.52 30.21 -13.28
N LYS A 159 2.48 30.02 -14.60
CA LYS A 159 2.30 28.69 -15.22
C LYS A 159 3.43 27.75 -14.82
N ALA A 160 4.68 28.22 -14.81
CA ALA A 160 5.85 27.43 -14.41
C ALA A 160 5.81 27.04 -12.92
N VAL A 161 5.41 27.96 -12.03
CA VAL A 161 5.16 27.66 -10.61
C VAL A 161 4.09 26.57 -10.47
N MET A 162 2.96 26.73 -11.15
CA MET A 162 1.85 25.79 -11.06
C MET A 162 2.17 24.43 -11.66
N ALA A 163 2.92 24.37 -12.76
CA ALA A 163 3.39 23.13 -13.37
C ALA A 163 4.25 22.30 -12.41
N ARG A 164 5.07 22.95 -11.58
CA ARG A 164 5.84 22.30 -10.52
C ARG A 164 4.93 21.80 -9.38
N LEU A 165 3.93 22.58 -8.96
CA LEU A 165 2.95 22.15 -7.95
C LEU A 165 2.20 20.88 -8.35
N VAL A 166 1.84 20.70 -9.63
CA VAL A 166 1.14 19.48 -10.11
C VAL A 166 1.98 18.22 -9.94
N ARG A 167 3.31 18.34 -9.97
CA ARG A 167 4.25 17.20 -9.83
C ARG A 167 4.54 16.82 -8.39
N LEU A 168 3.99 17.54 -7.41
CA LEU A 168 4.18 17.20 -6.00
C LEU A 168 3.55 15.83 -5.66
N PRO A 169 4.06 15.13 -4.63
CA PRO A 169 3.47 13.89 -4.14
C PRO A 169 1.99 14.06 -3.79
N GLY A 170 1.09 13.39 -4.50
CA GLY A 170 -0.35 13.54 -4.32
C GLY A 170 -0.95 12.89 -3.08
N PHE A 171 -0.27 12.95 -1.94
CA PHE A 171 -0.83 12.56 -0.65
C PHE A 171 -1.98 13.50 -0.25
N LYS A 172 -2.92 13.03 0.57
CA LYS A 172 -4.10 13.82 0.97
C LYS A 172 -3.70 15.19 1.55
N GLY A 173 -2.69 15.22 2.43
CA GLY A 173 -2.21 16.46 3.06
C GLY A 173 -1.61 17.44 2.07
N VAL A 174 -0.69 16.97 1.23
CA VAL A 174 -0.10 17.78 0.15
C VAL A 174 -1.19 18.32 -0.79
N ARG A 175 -2.15 17.49 -1.22
CA ARG A 175 -3.23 17.93 -2.11
C ARG A 175 -4.14 18.99 -1.49
N GLN A 176 -4.38 18.91 -0.18
CA GLN A 176 -5.13 19.93 0.55
C GLN A 176 -4.36 21.26 0.56
N GLN A 177 -3.07 21.24 0.88
CA GLN A 177 -2.24 22.44 0.86
C GLN A 177 -2.09 23.03 -0.55
N VAL A 178 -1.97 22.20 -1.59
CA VAL A 178 -1.95 22.67 -2.98
C VAL A 178 -3.29 23.33 -3.35
N PHE A 179 -4.41 22.79 -2.88
CA PHE A 179 -5.71 23.44 -3.06
C PHE A 179 -5.78 24.81 -2.37
N GLU A 180 -5.25 24.92 -1.16
CA GLU A 180 -5.14 26.20 -0.43
C GLU A 180 -4.22 27.19 -1.17
N LEU A 181 -3.08 26.73 -1.71
CA LEU A 181 -2.16 27.52 -2.54
C LEU A 181 -2.80 27.98 -3.85
N HIS A 182 -3.63 27.15 -4.49
CA HIS A 182 -4.41 27.55 -5.67
C HIS A 182 -5.41 28.67 -5.31
N GLY A 183 -6.11 28.54 -4.18
CA GLY A 183 -7.01 29.58 -3.67
C GLY A 183 -6.26 30.88 -3.35
N PHE A 184 -5.08 30.77 -2.74
CA PHE A 184 -4.18 31.89 -2.48
C PHE A 184 -3.74 32.59 -3.77
N ALA A 185 -3.28 31.84 -4.77
CA ALA A 185 -2.88 32.37 -6.07
C ALA A 185 -4.03 33.07 -6.80
N LYS A 186 -5.24 32.48 -6.78
CA LYS A 186 -6.42 33.09 -7.41
C LYS A 186 -6.78 34.43 -6.78
N LYS A 187 -6.68 34.55 -5.45
CA LYS A 187 -6.93 35.80 -4.73
C LYS A 187 -5.88 36.87 -5.07
N ASP A 188 -4.60 36.53 -5.05
CA ASP A 188 -3.52 37.49 -5.37
C ASP A 188 -3.57 37.92 -6.84
N TRP A 189 -3.89 36.98 -7.74
CA TRP A 189 -4.12 37.26 -9.17
C TRP A 189 -5.25 38.26 -9.40
N GLY A 190 -6.43 38.01 -8.82
CA GLY A 190 -7.58 38.92 -8.96
C GLY A 190 -7.32 40.31 -8.38
N ARG A 191 -6.54 40.40 -7.29
CA ARG A 191 -6.16 41.67 -6.67
C ARG A 191 -5.24 42.51 -7.56
N ILE A 192 -4.23 41.90 -8.15
CA ILE A 192 -3.21 42.60 -8.95
C ILE A 192 -3.73 42.86 -10.37
N ARG A 193 -4.37 41.86 -11.00
CA ARG A 193 -4.73 41.88 -12.41
C ARG A 193 -6.22 42.13 -12.63
N ARG A 194 -6.79 43.14 -11.95
CA ARG A 194 -8.22 43.56 -11.81
C ARG A 194 -9.21 43.38 -13.00
N LYS A 195 -8.77 42.99 -14.20
CA LYS A 195 -9.60 42.68 -15.39
C LYS A 195 -9.46 41.23 -15.91
N ALA A 196 -8.54 40.43 -15.37
CA ALA A 196 -8.31 39.04 -15.75
C ALA A 196 -9.16 38.08 -14.89
N ASN A 197 -10.48 38.19 -15.02
CA ASN A 197 -11.47 37.47 -14.20
C ASN A 197 -11.53 35.94 -14.45
N SER A 198 -10.65 35.39 -15.28
CA SER A 198 -10.78 34.02 -15.79
C SER A 198 -9.59 33.10 -15.50
N TRP A 199 -8.55 33.55 -14.78
CA TRP A 199 -7.42 32.65 -14.50
C TRP A 199 -7.83 31.50 -13.59
N LYS A 200 -7.71 30.28 -14.14
CA LYS A 200 -7.98 29.03 -13.44
C LYS A 200 -6.65 28.30 -13.22
N PRO A 201 -6.32 27.97 -11.95
CA PRO A 201 -5.13 27.17 -11.69
C PRO A 201 -5.28 25.78 -12.32
N PRO A 202 -4.19 25.12 -12.71
CA PRO A 202 -4.23 23.80 -13.34
C PRO A 202 -4.73 22.73 -12.36
N ALA A 203 -4.84 21.50 -12.87
CA ALA A 203 -5.24 20.36 -12.05
C ALA A 203 -4.30 20.16 -10.85
N ARG A 204 -4.86 19.76 -9.72
CA ARG A 204 -4.08 19.36 -8.53
C ARG A 204 -3.31 18.07 -8.83
N PRO A 205 -2.24 17.76 -8.07
CA PRO A 205 -1.59 16.46 -8.12
C PRO A 205 -2.60 15.32 -8.08
N GLY A 206 -2.40 14.33 -8.96
CA GLY A 206 -3.16 13.07 -8.91
C GLY A 206 -2.84 12.32 -7.63
N TYR A 207 -3.79 11.54 -7.09
CA TYR A 207 -3.55 10.77 -5.87
C TYR A 207 -2.38 9.80 -6.04
N VAL A 208 -1.55 9.68 -5.01
CA VAL A 208 -0.56 8.59 -4.93
C VAL A 208 -1.31 7.26 -4.96
N ARG A 209 -1.01 6.45 -5.98
CA ARG A 209 -1.54 5.08 -6.10
C ARG A 209 -0.47 4.11 -5.61
N PHE A 210 -0.92 3.05 -4.94
CA PHE A 210 -0.04 1.94 -4.60
C PHE A 210 0.49 1.32 -5.90
N ARG A 211 1.81 1.34 -6.07
CA ARG A 211 2.47 0.68 -7.20
C ARG A 211 3.09 -0.62 -6.70
N SER A 212 3.08 -1.66 -7.53
CA SER A 212 3.95 -2.82 -7.30
C SER A 212 5.37 -2.34 -7.59
N ASP A 213 6.07 -1.87 -6.55
CA ASP A 213 7.26 -1.07 -6.73
C ASP A 213 8.40 -1.88 -7.35
N GLU A 214 8.91 -1.36 -8.46
CA GLU A 214 10.27 -1.65 -8.91
C GLU A 214 11.22 -1.13 -7.83
N ALA A 215 12.06 -2.02 -7.32
CA ALA A 215 13.01 -1.73 -6.28
C ALA A 215 14.39 -2.23 -6.69
N VAL A 216 15.41 -1.45 -6.35
CA VAL A 216 16.80 -1.72 -6.67
C VAL A 216 17.55 -2.00 -5.37
N SER A 217 18.54 -2.89 -5.41
CA SER A 217 19.34 -3.15 -4.22
C SER A 217 20.10 -1.88 -3.78
N ALA A 218 20.19 -1.65 -2.47
CA ALA A 218 20.92 -0.50 -1.95
C ALA A 218 22.37 -0.46 -2.43
N ALA A 219 23.03 -1.63 -2.53
CA ALA A 219 24.39 -1.75 -3.05
C ALA A 219 24.53 -1.20 -4.49
N ARG A 220 23.56 -1.48 -5.36
CA ARG A 220 23.56 -0.97 -6.73
C ARG A 220 23.37 0.55 -6.77
N VAL A 221 22.46 1.09 -5.96
CA VAL A 221 22.23 2.54 -5.87
C VAL A 221 23.48 3.25 -5.35
N VAL A 222 24.13 2.70 -4.31
CA VAL A 222 25.40 3.21 -3.77
C VAL A 222 26.49 3.21 -4.85
N GLN A 223 26.68 2.09 -5.53
CA GLN A 223 27.68 1.97 -6.60
C GLN A 223 27.50 3.06 -7.67
N ARG A 224 26.26 3.28 -8.14
CA ARG A 224 25.96 4.30 -9.15
C ARG A 224 26.29 5.70 -8.67
N LEU A 225 25.90 6.04 -7.44
CA LEU A 225 26.19 7.34 -6.85
C LEU A 225 27.70 7.60 -6.69
N LEU A 226 28.46 6.58 -6.30
CA LEU A 226 29.92 6.68 -6.20
C LEU A 226 30.59 6.83 -7.57
N MET A 227 29.96 6.31 -8.63
CA MET A 227 30.38 6.51 -10.02
C MET A 227 29.89 7.84 -10.62
N GLY A 228 29.25 8.72 -9.84
CA GLY A 228 28.70 9.98 -10.33
C GLY A 228 27.48 9.83 -11.24
N GLN A 229 26.83 8.67 -11.22
CA GLN A 229 25.64 8.38 -12.03
C GLN A 229 24.36 8.65 -11.25
N GLU A 230 23.23 8.77 -11.97
CA GLU A 230 21.92 8.84 -11.33
C GLU A 230 21.63 7.58 -10.49
N PRO A 231 20.98 7.72 -9.31
CA PRO A 231 20.75 6.61 -8.39
C PRO A 231 19.90 5.48 -9.00
N PHE A 232 18.98 5.82 -9.89
CA PHE A 232 18.10 4.88 -10.58
C PHE A 232 18.31 5.06 -12.09
N GLY A 233 19.06 4.14 -12.71
CA GLY A 233 19.29 4.14 -14.15
C GLY A 233 18.11 3.60 -14.94
N THR A 234 18.12 3.85 -16.25
CA THR A 234 17.20 3.23 -17.22
C THR A 234 17.67 1.84 -17.68
N ASP A 235 18.88 1.44 -17.26
CA ASP A 235 19.40 0.10 -17.53
C ASP A 235 18.42 -0.92 -16.93
N PRO A 236 17.97 -1.93 -17.70
CA PRO A 236 17.05 -2.93 -17.18
C PRO A 236 17.65 -3.49 -15.89
N VAL A 237 16.85 -3.55 -14.82
CA VAL A 237 17.24 -4.14 -13.55
C VAL A 237 17.64 -5.58 -13.83
N ILE A 238 18.95 -5.81 -14.03
CA ILE A 238 19.49 -7.12 -14.27
C ILE A 238 19.32 -7.87 -12.95
N SER A 239 18.26 -8.65 -12.83
CA SER A 239 18.11 -9.67 -11.80
C SER A 239 19.08 -10.82 -12.11
N LYS A 240 20.38 -10.57 -12.00
CA LYS A 240 21.38 -11.62 -12.04
C LYS A 240 21.53 -12.20 -10.62
N GLN A 241 20.76 -13.26 -10.36
CA GLN A 241 21.39 -14.42 -9.76
C GLN A 241 22.29 -15.02 -10.85
N GLU A 242 23.52 -14.54 -10.97
CA GLU A 242 24.55 -15.32 -11.65
C GLU A 242 24.90 -16.50 -10.74
N ARG A 243 24.42 -17.68 -11.14
CA ARG A 243 25.11 -18.92 -10.85
C ARG A 243 26.13 -19.15 -11.98
N PRO A 244 27.28 -19.78 -11.70
CA PRO A 244 28.33 -19.96 -12.70
C PRO A 244 27.82 -20.76 -13.90
N GLU A 245 28.34 -20.39 -15.07
CA GLU A 245 28.14 -21.06 -16.34
C GLU A 245 28.74 -22.47 -16.31
N GLU A 246 27.95 -23.45 -15.88
CA GLU A 246 28.13 -24.83 -16.30
C GLU A 246 26.78 -25.41 -16.73
N GLU A 247 26.82 -26.11 -17.87
CA GLU A 247 25.74 -26.86 -18.52
C GLU A 247 24.72 -26.06 -19.36
N ARG A 248 25.20 -25.72 -20.56
CA ARG A 248 24.43 -25.96 -21.78
C ARG A 248 23.98 -27.44 -21.81
N MET A 249 22.74 -27.74 -21.44
CA MET A 249 21.95 -28.83 -22.05
C MET A 249 20.45 -28.54 -21.94
N ALA A 250 19.76 -28.69 -23.07
CA ALA A 250 18.32 -28.65 -23.17
C ALA A 250 17.71 -29.84 -22.39
N VAL A 251 16.92 -29.54 -21.36
CA VAL A 251 15.97 -30.52 -20.81
C VAL A 251 14.62 -29.83 -20.67
N VAL A 252 13.77 -30.06 -21.67
CA VAL A 252 12.33 -29.83 -21.58
C VAL A 252 11.81 -30.90 -20.61
N ASN A 253 11.56 -30.53 -19.35
CA ASN A 253 10.82 -31.41 -18.44
C ASN A 253 9.34 -31.37 -18.82
N GLU A 254 8.94 -32.29 -19.69
CA GLU A 254 7.55 -32.68 -19.91
C GLU A 254 7.01 -33.44 -18.68
N ASP A 255 5.75 -33.21 -18.33
CA ASP A 255 5.06 -33.97 -17.30
C ASP A 255 4.85 -35.41 -17.80
N ARG A 256 5.57 -36.36 -17.20
CA ARG A 256 5.67 -37.79 -17.62
C ARG A 256 4.33 -38.55 -17.69
N LYS A 257 3.20 -37.94 -17.31
CA LYS A 257 1.86 -38.54 -17.42
C LYS A 257 0.87 -37.79 -18.31
N THR A 258 1.07 -36.51 -18.60
CA THR A 258 0.06 -35.70 -19.34
C THR A 258 0.56 -35.16 -20.67
N GLY A 259 1.88 -35.19 -20.95
CA GLY A 259 2.46 -34.65 -22.18
C GLY A 259 2.28 -33.13 -22.34
N LEU A 260 1.76 -32.45 -21.33
CA LEU A 260 1.48 -31.01 -21.36
C LEU A 260 2.64 -30.22 -20.76
N PRO A 261 3.02 -29.07 -21.35
CA PRO A 261 4.10 -28.25 -20.83
C PRO A 261 3.77 -27.73 -19.43
N ILE A 262 4.78 -27.72 -18.55
CA ILE A 262 4.70 -27.15 -17.21
C ILE A 262 4.68 -25.63 -17.33
N PRO A 263 3.58 -24.95 -16.95
CA PRO A 263 3.47 -23.50 -17.07
C PRO A 263 4.50 -22.81 -16.16
N ARG A 264 5.11 -21.71 -16.65
CA ARG A 264 6.06 -20.87 -15.89
C ARG A 264 5.40 -19.54 -15.51
N GLY A 265 5.88 -18.91 -14.44
CA GLY A 265 5.41 -17.59 -14.00
C GLY A 265 4.42 -17.62 -12.84
N ARG A 266 3.85 -16.46 -12.50
CA ARG A 266 3.06 -16.24 -11.26
C ARG A 266 1.82 -17.12 -11.14
N ASP A 267 1.26 -17.57 -12.26
CA ASP A 267 0.03 -18.36 -12.32
C ASP A 267 0.23 -19.87 -12.48
N ALA A 268 1.49 -20.33 -12.57
CA ALA A 268 1.84 -21.75 -12.76
C ALA A 268 1.16 -22.66 -11.73
N CYS A 269 1.22 -22.29 -10.44
CA CYS A 269 0.63 -23.07 -9.36
C CYS A 269 -0.89 -23.20 -9.51
N ARG A 270 -1.56 -22.13 -9.96
CA ARG A 270 -3.02 -22.12 -10.12
C ARG A 270 -3.44 -23.05 -11.25
N VAL A 271 -2.75 -22.99 -12.38
CA VAL A 271 -3.04 -23.84 -13.55
C VAL A 271 -2.82 -25.32 -13.20
N LEU A 272 -1.73 -25.64 -12.50
CA LEU A 272 -1.42 -27.01 -12.08
C LEU A 272 -2.40 -27.54 -11.04
N LEU A 273 -2.85 -26.70 -10.09
CA LEU A 273 -3.90 -27.06 -9.13
C LEU A 273 -5.24 -27.35 -9.82
N ILE A 274 -5.58 -26.60 -10.87
CA ILE A 274 -6.80 -26.85 -11.66
C ILE A 274 -6.68 -28.18 -12.41
N ARG A 275 -5.51 -28.46 -13.03
CA ARG A 275 -5.24 -29.74 -13.73
C ARG A 275 -5.37 -30.94 -12.80
N GLU A 276 -4.87 -30.85 -11.57
CA GLU A 276 -4.87 -31.96 -10.60
C GLU A 276 -6.07 -31.94 -9.63
N THR A 277 -7.14 -31.20 -9.96
CA THR A 277 -8.28 -30.99 -9.04
C THR A 277 -8.91 -32.30 -8.56
N GLU A 278 -9.09 -33.28 -9.47
CA GLU A 278 -9.71 -34.57 -9.14
C GLU A 278 -8.83 -35.38 -8.20
N GLN A 279 -7.53 -35.46 -8.48
CA GLN A 279 -6.56 -36.16 -7.63
C GLN A 279 -6.47 -35.52 -6.23
N ILE A 280 -6.53 -34.19 -6.15
CA ILE A 280 -6.54 -33.46 -4.88
C ILE A 280 -7.83 -33.75 -4.10
N GLN A 281 -8.98 -33.85 -4.75
CA GLN A 281 -10.24 -34.24 -4.11
C GLN A 281 -10.16 -35.66 -3.55
N THR A 282 -9.58 -36.60 -4.29
CA THR A 282 -9.34 -37.98 -3.83
C THR A 282 -8.46 -38.01 -2.59
N PHE A 283 -7.32 -37.31 -2.60
CA PHE A 283 -6.44 -37.23 -1.42
C PHE A 283 -7.13 -36.62 -0.20
N ILE A 284 -7.98 -35.60 -0.40
CA ILE A 284 -8.78 -35.01 0.68
C ILE A 284 -9.80 -36.03 1.23
N ALA A 285 -10.46 -36.81 0.37
CA ALA A 285 -11.39 -37.87 0.76
C ALA A 285 -10.68 -39.00 1.53
N GLU A 286 -9.45 -39.34 1.13
CA GLU A 286 -8.55 -40.28 1.81
C GLU A 286 -7.88 -39.71 3.07
N ARG A 287 -8.27 -38.51 3.52
CA ARG A 287 -7.76 -37.82 4.73
C ARG A 287 -6.27 -37.48 4.70
N TRP A 288 -5.68 -37.30 3.52
CA TRP A 288 -4.32 -36.79 3.42
C TRP A 288 -4.22 -35.37 3.99
N SER A 289 -3.09 -35.08 4.66
CA SER A 289 -2.84 -33.73 5.12
C SER A 289 -2.52 -32.79 3.95
N TYR A 290 -2.90 -31.51 4.06
CA TYR A 290 -2.52 -30.50 3.06
C TYR A 290 -1.00 -30.37 2.88
N GLU A 291 -0.20 -30.71 3.89
CA GLU A 291 1.27 -30.72 3.74
C GLU A 291 1.73 -31.90 2.89
N SER A 292 1.15 -33.08 3.08
CA SER A 292 1.41 -34.28 2.27
C SER A 292 1.03 -34.04 0.80
N ILE A 293 -0.12 -33.42 0.55
CA ILE A 293 -0.57 -33.06 -0.82
C ILE A 293 0.38 -32.01 -1.43
N ARG A 294 0.84 -31.03 -0.64
CA ARG A 294 1.81 -30.02 -1.09
C ARG A 294 3.14 -30.64 -1.47
N LEU A 295 3.65 -31.56 -0.66
CA LEU A 295 4.91 -32.26 -0.90
C LEU A 295 4.81 -33.17 -2.13
N TRP A 296 3.69 -33.86 -2.32
CA TRP A 296 3.44 -34.64 -3.54
C TRP A 296 3.43 -33.76 -4.81
N LEU A 297 2.78 -32.60 -4.77
CA LEU A 297 2.79 -31.64 -5.88
C LEU A 297 4.15 -30.98 -6.08
N PHE A 298 4.92 -30.78 -5.00
CA PHE A 298 6.27 -30.25 -5.05
C PHE A 298 7.25 -31.24 -5.68
N ASP A 299 7.14 -32.52 -5.34
CA ASP A 299 7.93 -33.59 -5.95
C ASP A 299 7.67 -33.67 -7.47
N ARG A 300 6.41 -33.49 -7.88
CA ARG A 300 6.00 -33.59 -9.28
C ARG A 300 6.26 -32.33 -10.13
N TYR A 301 6.07 -31.14 -9.57
CA TYR A 301 6.08 -29.87 -10.31
C TYR A 301 7.13 -28.87 -9.81
N GLY A 302 7.95 -29.28 -8.84
CA GLY A 302 9.08 -28.54 -8.32
C GLY A 302 8.69 -27.16 -7.75
N LYS A 303 9.46 -26.14 -8.17
CA LYS A 303 9.38 -24.77 -7.65
C LYS A 303 7.99 -24.13 -7.74
N ALA A 304 7.08 -24.64 -8.57
CA ALA A 304 5.70 -24.18 -8.61
C ALA A 304 4.97 -24.38 -7.27
N PHE A 305 5.36 -25.36 -6.45
CA PHE A 305 4.75 -25.61 -5.14
C PHE A 305 5.67 -25.32 -3.96
N ASP A 306 6.77 -24.59 -4.21
CA ASP A 306 7.63 -23.99 -3.19
C ASP A 306 6.96 -22.74 -2.57
N ILE A 307 5.79 -22.96 -1.98
CA ILE A 307 4.97 -21.93 -1.35
C ILE A 307 4.63 -22.33 0.08
N PRO A 308 4.49 -21.36 1.01
CA PRO A 308 4.10 -21.67 2.38
C PRO A 308 2.74 -22.38 2.46
N LEU A 309 2.61 -23.35 3.38
CA LEU A 309 1.39 -24.14 3.57
C LEU A 309 0.08 -23.33 3.68
N PRO A 310 0.03 -22.15 4.35
CA PRO A 310 -1.18 -21.33 4.35
C PRO A 310 -1.57 -20.81 2.96
N ALA A 311 -0.60 -20.41 2.14
CA ALA A 311 -0.81 -19.97 0.77
C ALA A 311 -1.24 -21.13 -0.14
N PHE A 312 -0.67 -22.31 0.08
CA PHE A 312 -1.07 -23.54 -0.59
C PHE A 312 -2.55 -23.89 -0.30
N ARG A 313 -2.94 -23.92 0.98
CA ARG A 313 -4.33 -24.21 1.41
C ARG A 313 -5.34 -23.27 0.77
N GLU A 314 -5.05 -21.97 0.76
CA GLU A 314 -5.93 -20.98 0.16
C GLU A 314 -6.03 -21.14 -1.37
N ARG A 315 -4.94 -21.49 -2.05
CA ARG A 315 -4.95 -21.73 -3.49
C ARG A 315 -5.69 -23.01 -3.86
N VAL A 316 -5.54 -24.09 -3.09
CA VAL A 316 -6.32 -25.32 -3.26
C VAL A 316 -7.81 -25.02 -3.08
N ARG A 317 -8.19 -24.33 -2.00
CA ARG A 317 -9.59 -23.91 -1.76
C ARG A 317 -10.18 -23.15 -2.94
N ARG A 318 -9.44 -22.19 -3.51
CA ARG A 318 -9.89 -21.42 -4.67
C ARG A 318 -9.97 -22.27 -5.94
N ALA A 319 -9.02 -23.17 -6.17
CA ALA A 319 -9.06 -24.07 -7.33
C ALA A 319 -10.28 -25.00 -7.28
N LEU A 320 -10.60 -25.55 -6.10
CA LEU A 320 -11.79 -26.38 -5.89
C LEU A 320 -13.10 -25.59 -6.05
N GLN A 321 -13.14 -24.31 -5.65
CA GLN A 321 -14.30 -23.43 -5.84
C GLN A 321 -14.53 -23.06 -7.31
N VAL A 322 -13.48 -22.93 -8.12
CA VAL A 322 -13.59 -22.59 -9.55
C VAL A 322 -14.24 -23.74 -10.34
N LYS A 323 -14.00 -25.00 -9.98
CA LYS A 323 -14.64 -26.16 -10.63
C LYS A 323 -16.07 -26.42 -10.14
N ALA A 324 -16.47 -25.85 -8.99
CA ALA A 324 -17.81 -25.94 -8.42
C ALA A 324 -18.83 -24.93 -8.99
N ALA A 325 -18.41 -24.01 -9.87
CA ALA A 325 -19.29 -23.04 -10.53
C ALA A 325 -19.45 -23.35 -12.03
N PRO A 326 -20.39 -24.23 -12.39
CA PRO A 326 -21.12 -24.03 -13.64
C PRO A 326 -22.60 -24.43 -13.51
N VAL A 327 -23.44 -23.62 -12.88
CA VAL A 327 -24.90 -23.59 -13.11
C VAL A 327 -25.35 -22.16 -12.80
N LEU A 328 -26.22 -21.57 -13.63
CA LEU A 328 -26.75 -20.19 -13.57
C LEU A 328 -25.91 -19.13 -14.32
N LYS A 329 -25.85 -19.22 -15.65
CA LYS A 329 -25.80 -18.04 -16.55
C LYS A 329 -26.10 -18.38 -18.01
N GLU A 330 -27.32 -18.84 -18.27
CA GLU A 330 -28.01 -18.68 -19.56
C GLU A 330 -29.41 -18.19 -19.19
N THR A 331 -29.73 -16.91 -19.31
CA THR A 331 -30.35 -16.36 -20.52
C THR A 331 -30.48 -14.84 -20.32
N SER A 332 -29.92 -14.04 -21.23
CA SER A 332 -30.43 -12.70 -21.58
C SER A 332 -29.53 -12.08 -22.66
N LYS A 333 -29.77 -12.52 -23.90
CA LYS A 333 -29.54 -11.70 -25.09
C LYS A 333 -30.76 -11.85 -25.97
N THR A 334 -31.53 -10.77 -26.15
CA THR A 334 -32.01 -10.29 -27.47
C THR A 334 -32.68 -8.92 -27.31
N THR A 335 -31.98 -7.91 -27.82
CA THR A 335 -32.38 -6.81 -28.71
C THR A 335 -33.75 -6.09 -28.58
N ILE A 336 -33.65 -4.83 -28.11
CA ILE A 336 -34.19 -3.52 -28.55
C ILE A 336 -35.27 -3.44 -29.66
N GLN A 337 -36.38 -2.69 -29.40
CA GLN A 337 -36.92 -1.47 -30.12
C GLN A 337 -38.47 -1.29 -29.92
N PRO A 338 -39.14 -0.15 -30.26
CA PRO A 338 -39.66 0.85 -29.31
C PRO A 338 -41.22 1.00 -29.29
N ALA A 339 -41.74 1.88 -28.43
CA ALA A 339 -43.15 2.15 -28.05
C ALA A 339 -44.15 2.49 -29.19
N PRO A 340 -45.50 2.42 -29.00
CA PRO A 340 -46.27 3.52 -28.36
C PRO A 340 -47.59 3.18 -27.59
N ILE A 341 -47.96 4.09 -26.67
CA ILE A 341 -49.28 4.67 -26.26
C ILE A 341 -50.60 3.84 -26.42
N VAL A 342 -51.45 3.79 -25.36
CA VAL A 342 -52.88 4.22 -25.26
C VAL A 342 -53.70 3.43 -24.20
N GLU A 343 -54.25 4.19 -23.24
CA GLU A 343 -55.54 4.17 -22.51
C GLU A 343 -56.19 2.93 -21.81
N GLN A 344 -56.65 3.25 -20.57
CA GLN A 344 -57.97 2.94 -19.92
C GLN A 344 -58.33 1.45 -19.64
N ALA A 345 -58.98 1.02 -18.56
CA ALA A 345 -59.63 1.62 -17.39
C ALA A 345 -59.95 0.50 -16.36
N GLU A 346 -60.19 0.92 -15.10
CA GLU A 346 -61.13 0.34 -14.09
C GLU A 346 -60.92 -1.12 -13.59
N GLU A 347 -61.14 -1.53 -12.34
CA GLU A 347 -61.89 -1.00 -11.19
C GLU A 347 -61.47 -1.74 -9.88
N LYS A 348 -61.43 -1.00 -8.76
CA LYS A 348 -61.82 -1.36 -7.38
C LYS A 348 -61.37 -2.70 -6.72
N LYS A 349 -60.61 -2.62 -5.61
CA LYS A 349 -61.11 -2.57 -4.20
C LYS A 349 -59.98 -2.68 -3.14
N ASN A 350 -60.07 -1.78 -2.15
CA ASN A 350 -59.64 -1.83 -0.75
C ASN A 350 -58.75 -2.99 -0.25
N GLU A 351 -57.56 -2.64 0.27
CA GLU A 351 -57.18 -2.88 1.68
C GLU A 351 -55.96 -2.01 2.06
N GLN A 352 -56.03 -1.36 3.23
CA GLN A 352 -55.02 -0.43 3.73
C GLN A 352 -53.74 -1.16 4.19
N PRO A 353 -52.55 -0.55 4.02
CA PRO A 353 -51.30 -1.14 4.50
C PRO A 353 -51.10 -0.95 6.01
N GLU A 354 -50.81 -2.04 6.70
CA GLU A 354 -50.35 -2.05 8.10
C GLU A 354 -49.13 -1.14 8.28
N LYS A 355 -49.29 -0.17 9.19
CA LYS A 355 -48.23 0.73 9.67
C LYS A 355 -47.15 -0.08 10.40
N LYS A 356 -45.96 -0.22 9.80
CA LYS A 356 -44.75 -0.62 10.54
C LYS A 356 -44.39 0.47 11.54
N ARG A 357 -44.64 0.20 12.83
CA ARG A 357 -44.23 1.03 13.97
C ARG A 357 -42.70 1.08 14.03
N HIS A 358 -42.13 2.29 13.94
CA HIS A 358 -40.73 2.54 14.27
C HIS A 358 -40.61 2.76 15.78
N LEU A 359 -39.86 1.88 16.46
CA LEU A 359 -39.52 2.03 17.88
C LEU A 359 -38.70 3.31 18.11
N THR A 360 -39.08 4.02 19.16
CA THR A 360 -38.50 5.31 19.54
C THR A 360 -37.17 5.14 20.27
N TRP A 361 -36.40 6.22 20.30
CA TRP A 361 -35.02 6.25 20.82
C TRP A 361 -34.93 5.97 22.33
N GLU A 362 -36.04 6.11 23.06
CA GLU A 362 -36.13 5.89 24.52
C GLU A 362 -36.45 4.41 24.87
N GLU A 363 -37.16 3.69 24.01
CA GLU A 363 -37.46 2.24 24.19
C GLU A 363 -36.21 1.34 24.03
N LYS A 364 -35.13 1.86 23.43
CA LYS A 364 -33.83 1.16 23.30
C LYS A 364 -32.91 1.32 24.52
N ARG A 365 -33.29 2.15 25.51
CA ARG A 365 -32.43 2.52 26.64
C ARG A 365 -32.75 1.80 27.96
N ALA A 366 -33.92 1.14 28.07
CA ALA A 366 -34.30 0.38 29.26
C ALA A 366 -34.05 -1.12 29.05
N GLY A 367 -32.91 -1.62 29.54
CA GLY A 367 -32.59 -3.04 29.51
C GLY A 367 -33.52 -3.86 30.40
N ARG A 368 -34.47 -4.58 29.79
CA ARG A 368 -35.16 -5.75 30.37
C ARG A 368 -35.57 -6.70 29.24
N PHE A 369 -34.95 -7.86 29.20
CA PHE A 369 -35.54 -9.08 28.63
C PHE A 369 -35.57 -10.15 29.74
N PRO A 370 -36.70 -10.85 29.95
CA PRO A 370 -36.81 -11.90 30.96
C PRO A 370 -36.34 -13.26 30.44
N GLY A 371 -35.53 -13.95 31.26
CA GLY A 371 -35.27 -15.41 31.28
C GLY A 371 -34.54 -16.01 30.07
N ASN A 372 -33.69 -17.04 30.17
CA ASN A 372 -33.21 -17.85 31.29
C ASN A 372 -31.92 -18.58 30.84
N GLY A 373 -30.95 -18.67 31.75
CA GLY A 373 -29.92 -19.72 31.90
C GLY A 373 -29.10 -20.20 30.68
N THR A 374 -27.82 -19.79 30.59
CA THR A 374 -26.65 -20.67 30.81
C THR A 374 -25.35 -19.91 30.61
N THR A 375 -24.40 -20.13 31.52
CA THR A 375 -23.06 -19.56 31.49
C THR A 375 -22.23 -20.21 30.39
N VAL A 376 -21.83 -19.45 29.38
CA VAL A 376 -20.74 -19.84 28.46
C VAL A 376 -19.82 -18.63 28.25
N VAL A 377 -18.54 -18.84 28.56
CA VAL A 377 -17.44 -17.92 28.29
C VAL A 377 -17.40 -17.60 26.80
N HIS A 378 -17.74 -16.37 26.41
CA HIS A 378 -17.54 -15.91 25.03
C HIS A 378 -16.08 -15.50 24.83
N ASN A 379 -15.31 -16.42 24.24
CA ASN A 379 -14.14 -16.06 23.46
C ASN A 379 -14.56 -15.05 22.37
N SER A 380 -14.06 -13.83 22.48
CA SER A 380 -14.22 -12.79 21.48
C SER A 380 -13.57 -13.25 20.16
N LYS A 381 -14.35 -13.18 19.08
CA LYS A 381 -13.89 -13.45 17.71
C LYS A 381 -12.70 -12.52 17.37
N PRO A 382 -11.63 -13.02 16.75
CA PRO A 382 -10.53 -12.16 16.31
C PRO A 382 -11.02 -11.22 15.21
N ASN A 383 -10.59 -9.97 15.34
CA ASN A 383 -10.95 -8.84 14.49
C ASN A 383 -10.39 -9.04 13.07
N ARG A 384 -11.18 -8.69 12.05
CA ARG A 384 -10.93 -8.94 10.63
C ARG A 384 -9.82 -8.07 10.02
N ASP A 385 -9.09 -7.33 10.86
CA ASP A 385 -8.02 -6.40 10.49
C ASP A 385 -6.61 -7.03 10.52
N GLU A 386 -6.47 -8.30 10.91
CA GLU A 386 -5.16 -9.00 10.95
C GLU A 386 -4.71 -9.61 9.61
N LEU A 387 -5.45 -9.39 8.51
CA LEU A 387 -5.19 -10.05 7.22
C LEU A 387 -4.71 -9.16 6.06
N TYR A 388 -4.24 -7.92 6.30
CA TYR A 388 -3.70 -7.05 5.21
C TYR A 388 -2.39 -6.35 5.48
#